data_AF-A0A0D6KUU4-F1
#
_entry.id   AF-A0A0D6KUU4-F1
#
_cell.length_a   1.000
_cell.length_b   1.000
_cell.length_c   1.000
_cell.angle_alpha   90.00
_cell.angle_beta   90.00
_cell.angle_gamma   90.00
#
_symmetry.space_group_name_H-M   'P 1'
#
loop_
_entity.id
_entity.type
_entity.pdbx_description
1 polymer ?
#
loop_
_entity_poly.entity_id
_entity_poly.type
_entity_poly.pdbx_seq_one_letter_code
_entity_poly.pdbx_strand_id
1 'polypeptide(L)'
;MSIVLTDSLKNLLIETAFQLKGAAKRKFMAQTVVKLGFGGQRLAQKELGWNRDTIRKGIKELTSGITCVDNYSAKGRYKAEEHLTTLLEDIKNLVDCQSQTDPSFKSRRLYTRLSAAEVRKQLIEKYGYSE
;
A
#
# COMPACT_ATOMS: atom_id res chain seq x y z
N MET A 1 9.90 37.13 8.34
CA MET A 1 8.91 36.92 9.41
C MET A 1 8.60 35.42 9.45
N SER A 2 8.99 34.70 10.50
CA SER A 2 8.75 33.26 10.62
C SER A 2 7.29 33.02 11.04
N ILE A 3 6.53 32.32 10.21
CA ILE A 3 5.16 31.90 10.56
C ILE A 3 5.25 30.91 11.71
N VAL A 4 4.59 31.22 12.83
CA VAL A 4 4.45 30.33 13.98
C VAL A 4 3.07 29.66 13.89
N LEU A 5 3.06 28.33 13.86
CA LEU A 5 1.82 27.55 13.87
C LEU A 5 1.40 27.33 15.34
N THR A 6 0.15 27.70 15.67
CA THR A 6 -0.44 27.35 16.97
C THR A 6 -0.76 25.86 17.03
N ASP A 7 -0.76 25.26 18.22
CA ASP A 7 -0.97 23.81 18.34
C ASP A 7 -2.36 23.37 17.89
N SER A 8 -3.38 24.21 18.11
CA SER A 8 -4.73 23.99 17.57
C SER A 8 -4.73 23.92 16.04
N LEU A 9 -3.99 24.81 15.36
CA LEU A 9 -3.89 24.81 13.90
C LEU A 9 -3.08 23.60 13.40
N LYS A 10 -2.02 23.21 14.09
CA LYS A 10 -1.26 21.99 13.75
C LYS A 10 -2.16 20.76 13.78
N ASN A 11 -2.93 20.59 14.86
CA ASN A 11 -3.84 19.46 15.01
C ASN A 11 -4.89 19.42 13.89
N LEU A 12 -5.53 20.56 13.59
CA LEU A 12 -6.49 20.66 12.49
C LEU A 12 -5.87 20.26 11.14
N LEU A 13 -4.67 20.76 10.83
CA LEU A 13 -3.98 20.43 9.57
C LEU A 13 -3.61 18.95 9.49
N ILE A 14 -3.15 18.36 10.58
CA ILE A 14 -2.80 16.93 10.67
C ILE A 14 -4.05 16.07 10.49
N GLU A 15 -5.13 16.36 11.20
CA GLU A 15 -6.40 15.64 11.10
C GLU A 15 -6.99 15.72 9.69
N THR A 16 -6.99 16.92 9.09
CA THR A 16 -7.45 17.11 7.71
C THR A 16 -6.62 16.30 6.73
N ALA A 17 -5.29 16.33 6.86
CA ALA A 17 -4.39 15.52 6.03
C ALA A 17 -4.58 14.01 6.25
N PHE A 18 -5.00 13.58 7.44
CA PHE A 18 -5.28 12.18 7.75
C PHE A 18 -6.57 11.69 7.10
N GLN A 19 -7.62 12.52 7.06
CA GLN A 19 -8.90 12.19 6.42
C GLN A 19 -8.81 12.10 4.89
N LEU A 20 -7.93 12.90 4.28
CA LEU A 20 -7.71 12.89 2.83
C LEU A 20 -6.86 11.70 2.38
N LYS A 21 -7.10 11.21 1.16
CA LYS A 21 -6.35 10.11 0.54
C LYS A 21 -5.76 10.50 -0.82
N GLY A 22 -4.70 9.80 -1.23
CA GLY A 22 -4.11 9.89 -2.56
C GLY A 22 -3.80 11.32 -3.03
N ALA A 23 -4.25 11.66 -4.23
CA ALA A 23 -4.03 12.97 -4.84
C ALA A 23 -4.64 14.14 -4.05
N ALA A 24 -5.82 13.94 -3.44
CA ALA A 24 -6.48 14.99 -2.66
C ALA A 24 -5.64 15.41 -1.45
N LYS A 25 -5.04 14.43 -0.76
CA LYS A 25 -4.09 14.67 0.35
C LYS A 25 -2.88 15.46 -0.11
N ARG A 26 -2.26 15.06 -1.24
CA ARG A 26 -1.10 15.76 -1.81
C ARG A 26 -1.42 17.19 -2.19
N LYS A 27 -2.56 17.42 -2.84
CA LYS A 27 -3.05 18.75 -3.22
C LYS A 27 -3.23 19.64 -2.00
N PHE A 28 -3.88 19.14 -0.94
CA PHE A 28 -4.06 19.87 0.31
C PHE A 28 -2.73 20.26 0.97
N MET A 29 -1.80 19.30 1.08
CA MET A 29 -0.47 19.55 1.65
C MET A 29 0.30 20.60 0.84
N ALA A 30 0.25 20.49 -0.50
CA ALA A 30 0.91 21.42 -1.39
C ALA A 30 0.34 22.83 -1.26
N GLN A 31 -0.98 22.99 -1.30
CA GLN A 31 -1.65 24.28 -1.13
C GLN A 31 -1.32 24.93 0.22
N THR A 32 -1.34 24.13 1.29
CA THR A 32 -0.96 24.59 2.63
C THR A 32 0.48 25.10 2.64
N VAL A 33 1.43 24.33 2.11
CA VAL A 33 2.85 24.70 2.09
C VAL A 33 3.13 25.91 1.20
N VAL A 34 2.44 26.05 0.06
CA VAL A 34 2.54 27.24 -0.79
C VAL A 34 2.08 28.49 -0.03
N LYS A 35 0.98 28.40 0.73
CA LYS A 35 0.50 29.50 1.59
C LYS A 35 1.44 29.83 2.75
N LEU A 36 2.17 28.84 3.28
CA LEU A 36 3.22 29.05 4.28
C LEU A 36 4.46 29.75 3.72
N GLY A 37 4.61 29.83 2.39
CA GLY A 37 5.67 30.60 1.74
C GLY A 37 7.07 30.00 1.93
N PHE A 38 8.09 30.87 1.93
CA PHE A 38 9.49 30.46 1.98
C PHE A 38 9.80 29.68 3.27
N GLY A 39 10.41 28.50 3.13
CA GLY A 39 10.69 27.61 4.25
C GLY A 39 9.49 26.75 4.70
N GLY A 40 8.30 26.91 4.10
CA GLY A 40 7.10 26.17 4.45
C GLY A 40 7.26 24.64 4.42
N GLN A 41 8.08 24.09 3.52
CA GLN A 41 8.40 22.65 3.49
C GLN A 41 9.15 22.18 4.74
N ARG A 42 10.12 22.97 5.23
CA ARG A 42 10.87 22.65 6.45
C ARG A 42 9.98 22.78 7.68
N LEU A 43 9.14 23.82 7.70
CA LEU A 43 8.16 24.04 8.77
C LEU A 43 7.15 22.89 8.85
N ALA A 44 6.55 22.50 7.71
CA ALA A 44 5.59 21.41 7.65
C ALA A 44 6.20 20.05 8.02
N GLN A 45 7.46 19.80 7.67
CA GLN A 45 8.17 18.60 8.12
C GLN A 45 8.35 18.59 9.64
N LYS A 46 8.82 19.71 10.21
CA LYS A 46 9.14 19.81 11.63
C LYS A 46 7.89 19.78 12.51
N GLU A 47 6.86 20.56 12.15
CA GLU A 47 5.71 20.81 13.00
C GLU A 47 4.51 19.91 12.69
N LEU A 48 4.39 19.41 11.45
CA LEU A 48 3.25 18.58 11.01
C LEU A 48 3.66 17.14 10.67
N GLY A 49 4.96 16.82 10.70
CA GLY A 49 5.48 15.49 10.34
C GLY A 49 5.31 15.11 8.86
N TRP A 50 5.05 16.08 7.97
CA TRP A 50 4.78 15.79 6.57
C TRP A 50 6.05 15.50 5.77
N ASN A 51 5.99 14.48 4.90
CA ASN A 51 7.11 14.13 4.04
C ASN A 51 7.28 15.17 2.92
N ARG A 52 8.48 15.77 2.83
CA ARG A 52 8.85 16.77 1.82
C ARG A 52 8.75 16.26 0.38
N ASP A 53 8.98 14.98 0.12
CA ASP A 53 8.85 14.40 -1.23
C ASP A 53 7.39 14.37 -1.69
N THR A 54 6.47 14.05 -0.76
CA THR A 54 5.03 14.08 -1.02
C THR A 54 4.57 15.51 -1.30
N ILE A 55 5.07 16.48 -0.52
CA ILE A 55 4.81 17.90 -0.75
C ILE A 55 5.35 18.35 -2.10
N ARG A 56 6.60 17.98 -2.47
CA ARG A 56 7.17 18.34 -3.78
C ARG A 56 6.39 17.75 -4.94
N LYS A 57 5.94 16.49 -4.85
CA LYS A 57 5.05 15.88 -5.85
C LYS A 57 3.75 16.69 -5.96
N GLY A 58 3.10 16.98 -4.83
CA GLY A 58 1.87 17.78 -4.82
C GLY A 58 2.05 19.20 -5.36
N ILE A 59 3.18 19.86 -5.11
CA ILE A 59 3.47 21.19 -5.66
C ILE A 59 3.63 21.10 -7.19
N LYS A 60 4.36 20.11 -7.70
CA LYS A 60 4.47 19.89 -9.16
C LYS A 60 3.11 19.65 -9.80
N GLU A 61 2.27 18.81 -9.18
CA GLU A 61 0.89 18.55 -9.63
C GLU A 61 0.03 19.82 -9.62
N LEU A 62 0.19 20.67 -8.59
CA LEU A 62 -0.52 21.94 -8.47
C LEU A 62 -0.08 22.95 -9.53
N THR A 63 1.23 23.08 -9.79
CA THR A 63 1.78 24.01 -10.79
C THR A 63 1.49 23.56 -12.21
N SER A 64 1.52 22.27 -12.51
CA SER A 64 1.24 21.74 -13.85
C SER A 64 -0.25 21.60 -14.16
N GLY A 65 -1.11 21.58 -13.13
CA GLY A 65 -2.54 21.25 -13.26
C GLY A 65 -2.80 19.76 -13.51
N ILE A 66 -1.77 18.93 -13.54
CA ILE A 66 -1.86 17.49 -13.84
C ILE A 66 -1.78 16.70 -12.54
N THR A 67 -2.77 15.83 -12.30
CA THR A 67 -2.71 14.89 -11.17
C THR A 67 -1.91 13.66 -11.59
N CYS A 68 -0.79 13.36 -10.92
CA CYS A 68 -0.03 12.15 -11.20
C CYS A 68 -0.76 10.93 -10.63
N VAL A 69 -1.18 10.04 -11.53
CA VAL A 69 -1.75 8.73 -11.17
C VAL A 69 -0.62 7.71 -11.18
N ASP A 70 -0.54 6.93 -10.10
CA ASP A 70 0.48 5.88 -9.99
C ASP A 70 0.08 4.69 -10.87
N ASN A 71 0.95 4.29 -11.80
CA ASN A 71 0.71 3.18 -12.71
C ASN A 71 1.11 1.85 -12.05
N TYR A 72 0.34 1.44 -11.04
CA TYR A 72 0.61 0.20 -10.30
C TYR A 72 0.54 -1.04 -11.19
N SER A 73 -0.31 -1.04 -12.22
CA SER A 73 -0.46 -2.15 -13.16
C SER A 73 0.76 -2.33 -14.07
N ALA A 74 1.50 -1.27 -14.38
CA ALA A 74 2.76 -1.38 -15.12
C ALA A 74 3.96 -1.80 -14.24
N LYS A 75 3.77 -2.05 -12.94
CA LYS A 75 4.83 -2.66 -12.14
C LYS A 75 5.07 -4.07 -12.67
N GLY A 76 6.22 -4.28 -13.32
CA GLY A 76 6.51 -5.50 -14.09
C GLY A 76 6.69 -6.80 -13.30
N ARG A 77 6.31 -6.86 -12.02
CA ARG A 77 6.32 -8.12 -11.26
C ARG A 77 4.90 -8.65 -11.17
N TYR A 78 4.57 -9.52 -12.11
CA TYR A 78 3.32 -10.26 -12.11
C TYR A 78 3.32 -11.32 -11.01
N LYS A 79 2.13 -11.82 -10.66
CA LYS A 79 2.02 -12.89 -9.68
C LYS A 79 2.58 -14.20 -10.21
N ALA A 80 2.95 -15.13 -9.32
CA ALA A 80 3.52 -16.40 -9.74
C ALA A 80 2.57 -17.21 -10.64
N GLU A 81 1.26 -17.18 -10.35
CA GLU A 81 0.22 -17.84 -11.14
C GLU A 81 0.04 -17.28 -12.56
N GLU A 82 0.53 -16.07 -12.84
CA GLU A 82 0.53 -15.52 -14.20
C GLU A 82 1.67 -16.10 -15.04
N HIS A 83 2.78 -16.47 -14.41
CA HIS A 83 3.90 -17.16 -15.07
C HIS A 83 3.71 -18.67 -15.09
N LEU A 84 3.10 -19.23 -14.04
CA LEU A 84 2.85 -20.64 -13.83
C LEU A 84 1.34 -20.88 -13.87
N THR A 85 0.78 -21.00 -15.07
CA THR A 85 -0.66 -21.02 -15.30
C THR A 85 -1.40 -22.16 -14.60
N THR A 86 -0.73 -23.26 -14.29
CA THR A 86 -1.29 -24.43 -13.60
C THR A 86 -1.07 -24.40 -12.09
N LEU A 87 -0.28 -23.44 -11.56
CA LEU A 87 0.16 -23.41 -10.16
C LEU A 87 -1.00 -23.45 -9.16
N LEU A 88 -2.06 -22.69 -9.42
CA LEU A 88 -3.22 -22.64 -8.52
C LEU A 88 -3.97 -23.97 -8.48
N GLU A 89 -4.09 -24.64 -9.63
CA GLU A 89 -4.77 -25.93 -9.73
C GLU A 89 -3.94 -27.02 -9.04
N ASP A 90 -2.62 -27.01 -9.23
CA ASP A 90 -1.71 -27.97 -8.59
C ASP A 90 -1.67 -27.79 -7.06
N ILE A 91 -1.66 -26.54 -6.58
CA ILE A 91 -1.80 -26.24 -5.14
C ILE A 91 -3.11 -26.79 -4.61
N LYS A 92 -4.21 -26.55 -5.33
CA LYS A 92 -5.54 -26.98 -4.91
C LYS A 92 -5.65 -28.51 -4.85
N ASN A 93 -5.20 -29.21 -5.88
CA ASN A 93 -5.17 -30.68 -5.93
C ASN A 93 -4.35 -31.29 -4.78
N LEU A 94 -3.28 -30.63 -4.37
CA LEU A 94 -2.41 -31.05 -3.28
C LEU A 94 -3.06 -30.81 -1.91
N VAL A 95 -3.72 -29.67 -1.74
CA VAL A 95 -4.26 -29.21 -0.45
C VAL A 95 -5.68 -29.74 -0.17
N ASP A 96 -6.50 -29.99 -1.20
CA ASP A 96 -7.90 -30.41 -1.06
C ASP A 96 -8.01 -31.72 -0.27
N CYS A 97 -7.16 -32.70 -0.56
CA CYS A 97 -7.11 -33.98 0.17
C CYS A 97 -6.70 -33.85 1.65
N GLN A 98 -6.05 -32.73 2.01
CA GLN A 98 -5.57 -32.44 3.37
C GLN A 98 -6.43 -31.39 4.09
N SER A 99 -7.51 -30.97 3.45
CA SER A 99 -8.42 -29.95 3.97
C SER A 99 -9.46 -30.55 4.89
N GLN A 100 -9.73 -29.87 5.99
CA GLN A 100 -10.66 -30.28 7.04
C GLN A 100 -11.65 -29.16 7.31
N THR A 101 -12.90 -29.53 7.58
CA THR A 101 -13.89 -28.55 8.04
C THR A 101 -13.48 -27.98 9.40
N ASP A 102 -13.89 -26.75 9.67
CA ASP A 102 -13.80 -26.14 11.00
C ASP A 102 -14.34 -27.08 12.08
N PRO A 103 -13.51 -27.51 13.06
CA PRO A 103 -13.92 -28.44 14.11
C PRO A 103 -15.09 -27.95 14.96
N SER A 104 -15.26 -26.63 15.06
CA SER A 104 -16.37 -26.02 15.81
C SER A 104 -17.68 -25.96 14.99
N PHE A 105 -17.62 -26.26 13.69
CA PHE A 105 -18.72 -26.14 12.72
C PHE A 105 -19.38 -24.75 12.68
N LYS A 106 -18.69 -23.71 13.17
CA LYS A 106 -19.21 -22.33 13.19
C LYS A 106 -18.92 -21.59 11.88
N SER A 107 -17.96 -22.06 11.09
CA SER A 107 -17.58 -21.45 9.82
C SER A 107 -17.47 -22.46 8.69
N ARG A 108 -17.60 -21.97 7.45
CA ARG A 108 -17.35 -22.73 6.21
C ARG A 108 -15.86 -22.73 5.80
N ARG A 109 -14.95 -22.33 6.71
CA ARG A 109 -13.52 -22.31 6.41
C ARG A 109 -12.97 -23.73 6.41
N LEU A 110 -12.09 -24.01 5.46
CA LEU A 110 -11.32 -25.24 5.42
C LEU A 110 -9.94 -24.97 6.00
N TYR A 111 -9.53 -25.82 6.94
CA TYR A 111 -8.20 -25.81 7.52
C TYR A 111 -7.37 -26.92 6.88
N THR A 112 -6.18 -26.60 6.41
CA THR A 112 -5.26 -27.61 5.88
C THR A 112 -4.24 -28.00 6.93
N ARG A 113 -3.84 -29.28 6.90
CA ARG A 113 -2.75 -29.81 7.72
C ARG A 113 -1.36 -29.51 7.16
N LEU A 114 -1.28 -28.95 5.95
CA LEU A 114 -0.01 -28.65 5.30
C LEU A 114 0.42 -27.20 5.55
N SER A 115 1.70 -27.03 5.85
CA SER A 115 2.32 -25.70 5.89
C SER A 115 2.63 -25.22 4.46
N ALA A 116 2.77 -23.91 4.26
CA ALA A 116 3.16 -23.37 2.96
C ALA A 116 4.51 -23.90 2.47
N ALA A 117 5.45 -24.17 3.39
CA ALA A 117 6.75 -24.75 3.07
C ALA A 117 6.62 -26.19 2.54
N GLU A 118 5.74 -26.99 3.16
CA GLU A 118 5.48 -28.36 2.74
C GLU A 118 4.75 -28.42 1.39
N VAL A 119 3.80 -27.50 1.14
CA VAL A 119 3.15 -27.36 -0.17
C VAL A 119 4.19 -27.05 -1.24
N ARG A 120 5.12 -26.11 -0.99
CA ARG A 120 6.19 -25.79 -1.94
C ARG A 120 7.08 -27.00 -2.23
N LYS A 121 7.51 -27.73 -1.19
CA LYS A 121 8.33 -28.94 -1.36
C LYS A 121 7.62 -29.98 -2.24
N GLN A 122 6.34 -30.23 -1.97
CA GLN A 122 5.57 -31.20 -2.75
C GLN A 122 5.28 -30.74 -4.18
N LEU A 123 5.13 -29.44 -4.44
CA LEU A 123 5.05 -28.91 -5.80
C LEU A 123 6.33 -29.23 -6.59
N ILE A 124 7.49 -29.03 -5.98
CA ILE A 124 8.79 -29.33 -6.61
C ILE A 124 8.93 -30.84 -6.85
N GLU A 125 8.65 -31.66 -5.84
CA GLU A 125 8.82 -33.13 -5.92
C GLU A 125 7.81 -33.81 -6.85
N LYS A 126 6.54 -33.39 -6.86
CA LYS A 126 5.47 -34.09 -7.58
C LYS A 126 5.12 -33.48 -8.93
N TYR A 127 5.24 -32.16 -9.06
CA TYR A 127 4.86 -31.41 -10.25
C TYR A 127 6.07 -30.83 -11.00
N GLY A 128 7.30 -31.02 -10.48
CA GLY A 128 8.54 -30.65 -11.17
C GLY A 128 8.81 -29.15 -11.24
N TYR A 129 8.20 -28.35 -10.36
CA TYR A 129 8.49 -26.92 -10.26
C TYR A 129 9.96 -26.70 -9.86
N SER A 130 10.57 -25.60 -10.32
CA SER A 130 11.92 -25.21 -9.92
C SER A 130 11.92 -24.48 -8.57
N GLU A 131 13.05 -24.56 -7.87
CA GLU A 131 13.33 -23.76 -6.67
C GLU A 131 13.31 -22.25 -6.94
#